data_AF-A0A5C7EYN4-F1
#
_entry.id   AF-A0A5C7EYN4-F1
#
_cell.length_a   1.000
_cell.length_b   1.000
_cell.length_c   1.000
_cell.angle_alpha   90.00
_cell.angle_beta   90.00
_cell.angle_gamma   90.00
#
_symmetry.space_group_name_H-M   'P 1'
#
loop_
_entity.id
_entity.type
_entity.pdbx_description
1 polymer ?
#
loop_
_entity_poly.entity_id
_entity_poly.type
_entity_poly.pdbx_seq_one_letter_code
_entity_poly.pdbx_strand_id
1 'polypeptide(L)'
;MGATSIGVDIVDISRMERVLERTPSFAERVFTEEERAYCDASTRPAAHYACRFAAREAVLKALGTGFSQGVGRKDVSVCRDESGKPQAVLSGRALEIATSMGILEIALSLSFTSDVAVANAMTITADARPKQKEDKESEKQRIARSFREARSVLDELERVQLDELNLEA
;
A
#
# COMPACT_ATOMS: atom_id res chain seq x y z
N MET A 1 5.39 13.49 9.07
CA MET A 1 4.39 12.60 8.44
C MET A 1 4.77 12.48 6.97
N GLY A 2 4.98 11.26 6.49
CA GLY A 2 5.40 11.02 5.10
C GLY A 2 4.24 11.23 4.13
N ALA A 3 4.51 11.89 3.00
CA ALA A 3 3.58 11.98 1.89
C ALA A 3 3.62 10.67 1.07
N THR A 4 2.49 10.32 0.44
CA THR A 4 2.44 9.30 -0.61
C THR A 4 3.43 9.65 -1.71
N SER A 5 4.27 8.68 -2.04
CA SER A 5 5.30 8.80 -3.08
C SER A 5 5.15 7.67 -4.09
N ILE A 6 5.73 7.89 -5.27
CA ILE A 6 5.75 6.91 -6.36
C ILE A 6 7.18 6.66 -6.80
N GLY A 7 7.42 5.48 -7.36
CA GLY A 7 8.67 5.14 -8.02
C GLY A 7 8.40 4.26 -9.23
N VAL A 8 9.09 4.54 -10.32
CA VAL A 8 9.02 3.77 -11.56
C VAL A 8 10.43 3.40 -11.99
N ASP A 9 10.58 2.17 -12.49
CA ASP A 9 11.83 1.72 -13.07
C ASP A 9 11.63 0.81 -14.27
N ILE A 10 12.59 0.84 -15.20
CA ILE A 10 12.63 0.03 -16.41
C ILE A 10 14.02 -0.60 -16.56
N VAL A 11 14.03 -1.89 -16.91
CA VAL A 11 15.25 -2.69 -17.06
C VAL A 11 15.23 -3.40 -18.41
N ASP A 12 16.29 -3.24 -19.19
CA ASP A 12 16.52 -4.03 -20.39
C ASP A 12 16.77 -5.50 -20.04
N ILE A 13 15.95 -6.40 -20.58
CA ILE A 13 16.04 -7.84 -20.34
C ILE A 13 17.34 -8.40 -20.92
N SER A 14 17.74 -7.96 -22.12
CA SER A 14 19.01 -8.35 -22.76
C SER A 14 20.24 -7.91 -21.94
N ARG A 15 20.13 -6.84 -21.15
CA ARG A 15 21.18 -6.42 -20.25
C ARG A 15 21.22 -7.29 -19.00
N MET A 16 20.06 -7.64 -18.45
CA MET A 16 19.98 -8.57 -17.32
C MET A 16 20.58 -9.93 -17.68
N GLU A 17 20.20 -10.48 -18.85
CA GLU A 17 20.73 -11.74 -19.37
C GLU A 17 22.26 -11.73 -19.45
N ARG A 18 22.83 -10.73 -20.12
CA ARG A 18 24.30 -10.56 -20.21
C ARG A 18 24.99 -10.46 -18.86
N VAL A 19 24.35 -9.82 -17.86
CA VAL A 19 24.91 -9.70 -16.51
C VAL A 19 24.89 -11.04 -15.79
N LEU A 20 23.79 -11.80 -15.90
CA LEU A 20 23.65 -13.12 -15.28
C LEU A 20 24.66 -14.12 -15.88
N GLU A 21 24.84 -14.10 -17.19
CA GLU A 21 25.82 -14.96 -17.88
C GLU A 21 27.26 -14.58 -17.53
N ARG A 22 27.60 -13.28 -17.62
CA ARG A 22 28.96 -12.80 -17.39
C ARG A 22 29.37 -12.88 -15.92
N THR A 23 28.42 -12.72 -15.00
CA THR A 23 28.68 -12.68 -13.56
C THR A 23 27.65 -13.52 -12.81
N PRO A 24 27.83 -14.86 -12.74
CA PRO A 24 26.88 -15.74 -12.06
C PRO A 24 26.61 -15.36 -10.59
N SER A 25 27.63 -14.87 -9.88
CA SER A 25 27.52 -14.36 -8.50
C SER A 25 26.71 -13.07 -8.36
N PHE A 26 26.30 -12.43 -9.47
CA PHE A 26 25.40 -11.27 -9.43
C PHE A 26 24.05 -11.68 -8.83
N ALA A 27 23.49 -12.79 -9.28
CA ALA A 27 22.17 -13.23 -8.84
C ALA A 27 22.16 -13.46 -7.32
N GLU A 28 23.16 -14.17 -6.82
CA GLU A 28 23.35 -14.47 -5.39
C GLU A 28 23.50 -13.23 -4.51
N ARG A 29 24.13 -12.17 -5.02
CA ARG A 29 24.36 -10.94 -4.24
C ARG A 29 23.16 -10.01 -4.23
N VAL A 30 22.36 -10.03 -5.29
CA VAL A 30 21.30 -9.04 -5.51
C VAL A 30 19.94 -9.57 -5.09
N PHE A 31 19.65 -10.84 -5.36
CA PHE A 31 18.34 -11.44 -5.12
C PHE A 31 18.37 -12.38 -3.92
N THR A 32 17.22 -12.56 -3.27
CA THR A 32 17.06 -13.57 -2.22
C THR A 32 17.03 -14.98 -2.81
N GLU A 33 17.10 -16.00 -1.95
CA GLU A 33 17.00 -17.38 -2.41
C GLU A 33 15.63 -17.68 -3.04
N GLU A 34 14.56 -17.17 -2.43
CA GLU A 34 13.19 -17.32 -2.89
C GLU A 34 12.97 -16.63 -4.25
N GLU A 35 13.53 -15.43 -4.44
CA GLU A 35 13.47 -14.73 -5.72
C GLU A 35 14.19 -15.51 -6.82
N ARG A 36 15.37 -16.06 -6.52
CA ARG A 36 16.14 -16.87 -7.49
C ARG A 36 15.39 -18.14 -7.85
N ALA A 37 14.94 -18.90 -6.86
CA ALA A 37 14.16 -20.12 -7.08
C ALA A 37 12.93 -19.86 -7.97
N TYR A 38 12.22 -18.76 -7.73
CA TYR A 38 11.11 -18.36 -8.58
C TYR A 38 11.55 -18.00 -10.01
N CYS A 39 12.63 -17.23 -10.17
CA CYS A 39 13.09 -16.78 -11.49
C CYS A 39 13.62 -17.95 -12.33
N ASP A 40 14.40 -18.83 -11.70
CA ASP A 40 15.05 -19.98 -12.36
C ASP A 40 14.02 -21.04 -12.78
N ALA A 41 12.88 -21.12 -12.10
CA ALA A 41 11.77 -22.00 -12.49
C ALA A 41 10.95 -21.48 -13.69
N SER A 42 11.17 -20.23 -14.13
CA SER A 42 10.46 -19.66 -15.28
C SER A 42 11.05 -20.11 -16.61
N THR A 43 10.23 -20.14 -17.65
CA THR A 43 10.69 -20.34 -19.04
C THR A 43 11.54 -19.19 -19.57
N ARG A 44 11.50 -18.00 -18.94
CA ARG A 44 12.31 -16.83 -19.31
C ARG A 44 13.01 -16.21 -18.09
N PRO A 45 14.00 -16.88 -17.46
CA PRO A 45 14.59 -16.43 -16.19
C PRO A 45 15.09 -14.98 -16.22
N ALA A 46 15.80 -14.56 -17.26
CA ALA A 46 16.31 -13.19 -17.38
C ALA A 46 15.22 -12.11 -17.32
N ALA A 47 14.07 -12.34 -17.96
CA ALA A 47 12.93 -11.43 -17.89
C ALA A 47 12.38 -11.33 -16.47
N HIS A 48 12.32 -12.46 -15.78
CA HIS A 48 11.86 -12.50 -14.40
C HIS A 48 12.84 -11.80 -13.46
N TYR A 49 14.14 -12.03 -13.57
CA TYR A 49 15.16 -11.28 -12.82
C TYR A 49 15.09 -9.78 -13.09
N ALA A 50 14.90 -9.37 -14.35
CA ALA A 50 14.72 -7.97 -14.73
C ALA A 50 13.50 -7.34 -14.04
N CYS A 51 12.36 -8.04 -13.98
CA CYS A 51 11.19 -7.55 -13.22
C CYS A 51 11.48 -7.33 -11.73
N ARG A 52 12.24 -8.22 -11.07
CA ARG A 52 12.54 -8.09 -9.63
C ARG A 52 13.53 -6.96 -9.39
N PHE A 53 14.47 -6.79 -10.31
CA PHE A 53 15.40 -5.68 -10.25
C PHE A 53 14.67 -4.34 -10.44
N ALA A 54 13.79 -4.24 -11.45
CA ALA A 54 12.95 -3.07 -11.67
C ALA A 54 12.07 -2.78 -10.44
N ALA A 55 11.44 -3.81 -9.87
CA ALA A 55 10.61 -3.67 -8.66
C ALA A 55 11.39 -3.07 -7.49
N ARG A 56 12.61 -3.58 -7.28
CA ARG A 56 13.52 -3.12 -6.23
C ARG A 56 13.85 -1.65 -6.41
N GLU A 57 14.24 -1.24 -7.62
CA GLU A 57 14.54 0.16 -7.91
C GLU A 57 13.31 1.06 -7.79
N ALA A 58 12.16 0.62 -8.27
CA ALA A 58 10.89 1.35 -8.15
C ALA A 58 10.54 1.59 -6.67
N VAL A 59 10.68 0.58 -5.82
CA VAL A 59 10.45 0.71 -4.37
C VAL A 59 11.47 1.67 -3.75
N LEU A 60 12.76 1.54 -4.04
CA LEU A 60 13.79 2.42 -3.50
C LEU A 60 13.63 3.88 -3.95
N LYS A 61 13.12 4.12 -5.16
CA LYS A 61 12.74 5.44 -5.66
C LYS A 61 11.53 6.00 -4.91
N ALA A 62 10.52 5.18 -4.66
CA ALA A 62 9.37 5.58 -3.86
C ALA A 62 9.79 5.90 -2.41
N LEU A 63 10.75 5.17 -1.82
CA LEU A 63 11.33 5.50 -0.52
C LEU A 63 12.24 6.73 -0.53
N GLY A 64 12.61 7.27 -1.70
CA GLY A 64 13.48 8.45 -1.83
C GLY A 64 14.94 8.20 -1.48
N THR A 65 15.39 6.94 -1.48
CA THR A 65 16.74 6.56 -1.02
C THR A 65 17.65 6.04 -2.13
N GLY A 66 17.10 5.33 -3.12
CA GLY A 66 17.92 4.54 -4.05
C GLY A 66 18.75 3.47 -3.31
N PHE A 67 19.81 2.96 -3.94
CA PHE A 67 20.78 2.07 -3.28
C PHE A 67 21.81 2.82 -2.41
N SER A 68 21.35 3.86 -1.71
CA SER A 68 22.19 4.68 -0.84
C SER A 68 21.70 4.61 0.61
N GLN A 69 22.27 5.42 1.50
CA GLN A 69 21.86 5.48 2.92
C GLN A 69 21.96 4.16 3.69
N GLY A 70 22.87 3.27 3.27
CA GLY A 70 23.09 1.98 3.90
C GLY A 70 22.08 0.89 3.51
N VAL A 71 21.20 1.15 2.54
CA VAL A 71 20.24 0.15 2.06
C VAL A 71 20.97 -0.98 1.35
N GLY A 72 20.86 -2.18 1.92
CA GLY A 72 21.41 -3.40 1.36
C GLY A 72 20.70 -3.78 0.08
N ARG A 73 21.41 -4.51 -0.81
CA ARG A 73 20.81 -4.95 -2.07
C ARG A 73 19.58 -5.81 -1.82
N LYS A 74 19.59 -6.68 -0.81
CA LYS A 74 18.50 -7.61 -0.47
C LYS A 74 17.43 -7.03 0.45
N ASP A 75 17.59 -5.78 0.89
CA ASP A 75 16.66 -5.13 1.83
C ASP A 75 15.26 -4.92 1.23
N VAL A 76 15.14 -5.03 -0.10
CA VAL A 76 13.87 -4.93 -0.81
C VAL A 76 13.73 -6.12 -1.76
N SER A 77 12.92 -7.12 -1.43
CA SER A 77 12.65 -8.27 -2.31
C SER A 77 11.19 -8.29 -2.76
N VAL A 78 10.87 -9.16 -3.72
CA VAL A 78 9.50 -9.35 -4.21
C VAL A 78 9.05 -10.78 -4.00
N CYS A 79 7.93 -10.95 -3.30
CA CYS A 79 7.18 -12.21 -3.27
C CYS A 79 5.86 -12.08 -4.03
N ARG A 80 5.11 -13.18 -4.13
CA ARG A 80 3.73 -13.18 -4.63
C ARG A 80 2.83 -13.81 -3.58
N ASP A 81 1.62 -13.28 -3.45
CA ASP A 81 0.59 -13.95 -2.65
C ASP A 81 -0.07 -15.11 -3.39
N GLU A 82 -1.03 -15.77 -2.74
CA GLU A 82 -1.78 -16.89 -3.28
C GLU A 82 -2.54 -16.56 -4.57
N SER A 83 -2.93 -15.29 -4.76
CA SER A 83 -3.57 -14.81 -5.99
C SER A 83 -2.56 -14.49 -7.11
N GLY A 84 -1.27 -14.60 -6.82
CA GLY A 84 -0.18 -14.23 -7.70
C GLY A 84 0.12 -12.73 -7.71
N LYS A 85 -0.50 -11.90 -6.88
CA LYS A 85 -0.22 -10.45 -6.85
C LYS A 85 1.19 -10.23 -6.26
N PRO A 86 2.05 -9.42 -6.92
CA PRO A 86 3.38 -9.14 -6.40
C PRO A 86 3.31 -8.26 -5.15
N GLN A 87 4.14 -8.57 -4.16
CA GLN A 87 4.26 -7.82 -2.90
C GLN A 87 5.72 -7.49 -2.64
N ALA A 88 5.98 -6.24 -2.24
CA ALA A 88 7.30 -5.82 -1.80
C ALA A 88 7.53 -6.25 -0.35
N VAL A 89 8.66 -6.90 -0.10
CA VAL A 89 9.10 -7.30 1.24
C VAL A 89 10.30 -6.44 1.60
N LEU A 90 10.14 -5.63 2.65
CA LEU A 90 11.20 -4.79 3.18
C LEU A 90 11.87 -5.47 4.37
N SER A 91 13.19 -5.35 4.43
CA SER A 91 14.01 -5.78 5.55
C SER A 91 15.16 -4.79 5.76
N GLY A 92 15.91 -4.99 6.85
CA GLY A 92 17.09 -4.18 7.15
C GLY A 92 16.81 -2.68 7.10
N ARG A 93 17.69 -1.94 6.42
CA ARG A 93 17.64 -0.48 6.40
C ARG A 93 16.44 0.07 5.62
N ALA A 94 15.99 -0.63 4.58
CA ALA A 94 14.80 -0.21 3.83
C ALA A 94 13.52 -0.23 4.70
N LEU A 95 13.38 -1.23 5.57
CA LEU A 95 12.25 -1.32 6.50
C LEU A 95 12.28 -0.20 7.54
N GLU A 96 13.46 0.10 8.10
CA GLU A 96 13.64 1.21 9.05
C GLU A 96 13.22 2.55 8.44
N ILE A 97 13.66 2.82 7.20
CA ILE A 97 13.30 4.04 6.48
C ILE A 97 11.80 4.09 6.26
N ALA A 98 11.19 3.03 5.73
CA ALA A 98 9.76 2.99 5.47
C ALA A 98 8.93 3.21 6.74
N THR A 99 9.36 2.62 7.85
CA THR A 99 8.74 2.78 9.18
C THR A 99 8.85 4.22 9.66
N SER A 100 10.03 4.85 9.54
CA SER A 100 10.24 6.25 9.93
C SER A 100 9.42 7.24 9.10
N MET A 101 9.09 6.88 7.86
CA MET A 101 8.24 7.66 6.96
C MET A 101 6.74 7.45 7.24
N GLY A 102 6.37 6.47 8.08
CA GLY A 102 4.97 6.12 8.35
C GLY A 102 4.29 5.42 7.18
N ILE A 103 5.06 4.71 6.34
CA ILE A 103 4.53 3.91 5.23
C ILE A 103 3.88 2.65 5.80
N LEU A 104 2.62 2.43 5.43
CA LEU A 104 1.81 1.28 5.86
C LEU A 104 1.80 0.16 4.82
N GLU A 105 1.82 0.54 3.53
CA GLU A 105 1.75 -0.39 2.42
C GLU A 105 2.54 0.16 1.23
N ILE A 106 3.07 -0.76 0.41
CA ILE A 106 3.65 -0.43 -0.89
C ILE A 106 2.88 -1.21 -1.95
N ALA A 107 2.03 -0.50 -2.71
CA ALA A 107 1.37 -1.07 -3.86
C ALA A 107 2.38 -1.25 -4.99
N LEU A 108 2.53 -2.48 -5.48
CA LEU A 108 3.50 -2.85 -6.50
C LEU A 108 2.81 -3.43 -7.73
N SER A 109 3.23 -3.01 -8.92
CA SER A 109 2.77 -3.56 -10.19
C SER A 109 3.96 -3.80 -11.12
N LEU A 110 3.96 -4.94 -11.80
CA LEU A 110 5.05 -5.41 -12.65
C LEU A 110 4.51 -5.77 -14.03
N SER A 111 5.26 -5.42 -15.08
CA SER A 111 4.98 -5.84 -16.45
C SER A 111 6.29 -6.07 -17.20
N PHE A 112 6.27 -6.87 -18.25
CA PHE A 112 7.43 -7.04 -19.13
C PHE A 112 7.02 -7.51 -20.52
N THR A 113 7.92 -7.29 -21.49
CA THR A 113 7.75 -7.68 -22.90
C THR A 113 8.87 -8.66 -23.30
N SER A 114 9.17 -8.76 -24.61
CA SER A 114 10.40 -9.38 -25.09
C SER A 114 11.64 -8.65 -24.56
N ASP A 115 11.60 -7.32 -24.51
CA ASP A 115 12.81 -6.49 -24.46
C ASP A 115 13.01 -5.81 -23.11
N VAL A 116 11.93 -5.40 -22.45
CA VAL A 116 11.98 -4.58 -21.23
C VAL A 116 11.08 -5.13 -20.14
N ALA A 117 11.52 -4.95 -18.90
CA ALA A 117 10.72 -5.14 -17.70
C ALA A 117 10.49 -3.78 -17.03
N VAL A 118 9.26 -3.52 -16.57
CA VAL A 118 8.87 -2.29 -15.88
C VAL A 118 8.23 -2.61 -14.55
N ALA A 119 8.49 -1.76 -13.56
CA ALA A 119 7.82 -1.82 -12.26
C ALA A 119 7.37 -0.43 -11.82
N ASN A 120 6.21 -0.39 -11.17
CA ASN A 120 5.68 0.80 -10.52
C ASN A 120 5.38 0.49 -9.05
N ALA A 121 5.85 1.35 -8.16
CA ALA A 121 5.65 1.26 -6.72
C ALA A 121 4.99 2.55 -6.22
N MET A 122 4.02 2.42 -5.31
CA MET A 122 3.37 3.54 -4.63
C MET A 122 3.34 3.28 -3.13
N THR A 123 3.84 4.23 -2.34
CA THR A 123 3.79 4.15 -0.88
C THR A 123 2.46 4.71 -0.38
N ILE A 124 1.83 4.00 0.56
CA ILE A 124 0.56 4.38 1.16
C ILE A 124 0.81 4.65 2.63
N THR A 125 0.50 5.86 3.07
CA THR A 125 0.57 6.28 4.48
C THR A 125 -0.84 6.41 5.05
N ALA A 126 -0.95 6.54 6.38
CA ALA A 126 -2.25 6.68 7.06
C ALA A 126 -3.08 7.86 6.51
N ASP A 127 -2.42 8.97 6.17
CA ASP A 127 -3.06 10.20 5.69
C ASP A 127 -3.64 10.08 4.28
N ALA A 128 -3.13 9.13 3.49
CA ALA A 128 -3.57 8.87 2.12
C ALA A 128 -4.67 7.82 2.01
N ARG A 129 -4.94 7.08 3.10
CA ARG A 129 -6.07 6.14 3.12
C ARG A 129 -7.36 6.98 3.11
N PRO A 130 -8.27 6.80 2.13
CA PRO A 130 -9.51 7.54 2.12
C PRO A 130 -10.20 7.33 3.47
N LYS A 131 -10.46 8.42 4.21
CA LYS A 131 -11.34 8.34 5.38
C LYS A 131 -12.62 7.65 4.89
N GLN A 132 -12.98 6.52 5.50
CA GLN A 132 -14.29 5.94 5.25
C GLN A 132 -15.28 7.08 5.44
N LYS A 133 -16.13 7.34 4.44
CA LYS A 133 -17.19 8.34 4.59
C LYS A 133 -17.96 7.92 5.84
N GLU A 134 -17.88 8.72 6.89
CA GLU A 134 -18.82 8.60 8.00
C GLU A 134 -20.20 8.55 7.39
N ASP A 135 -20.97 7.55 7.77
CA ASP A 135 -22.24 7.21 7.15
C ASP A 135 -23.23 8.35 7.45
N LYS A 136 -23.21 9.41 6.64
CA LYS A 136 -23.99 10.64 6.83
C LYS A 136 -25.49 10.35 6.94
N GLU A 137 -25.92 9.21 6.39
CA GLU A 137 -27.26 8.63 6.53
C GLU A 137 -27.60 8.36 8.02
N SER A 138 -26.68 7.72 8.75
CA SER A 138 -26.83 7.36 10.18
C SER A 138 -26.85 8.59 11.10
N GLU A 139 -26.04 9.60 10.80
CA GLU A 139 -25.98 10.83 11.60
C GLU A 139 -27.24 11.68 11.43
N LYS A 140 -27.71 11.86 10.19
CA LYS A 140 -29.01 12.52 9.93
C LYS A 140 -30.16 11.76 10.60
N GLN A 141 -30.14 10.43 10.58
CA GLN A 141 -31.14 9.60 11.23
C GLN A 141 -31.10 9.73 12.77
N ARG A 142 -29.90 9.78 13.39
CA ARG A 142 -29.74 10.05 14.83
C ARG A 142 -30.28 11.43 15.21
N ILE A 143 -29.93 12.45 14.44
CA ILE A 143 -30.39 13.82 14.67
C ILE A 143 -31.93 13.86 14.53
N ALA A 144 -32.49 13.30 13.47
CA ALA A 144 -33.94 13.27 13.25
C ALA A 144 -34.70 12.44 14.30
N ARG A 145 -34.09 11.39 14.87
CA ARG A 145 -34.66 10.65 16.01
C ARG A 145 -34.67 11.53 17.27
N SER A 146 -33.54 12.17 17.60
CA SER A 146 -33.43 13.04 18.77
C SER A 146 -34.41 14.22 18.73
N PHE A 147 -34.61 14.85 17.57
CA PHE A 147 -35.61 15.91 17.41
C PHE A 147 -37.05 15.41 17.61
N ARG A 148 -37.38 14.20 17.14
CA ARG A 148 -38.72 13.62 17.33
C ARG A 148 -38.98 13.28 18.80
N GLU A 149 -38.00 12.72 19.49
CA GLU A 149 -38.09 12.42 20.92
C GLU A 149 -38.29 13.70 21.75
N ALA A 150 -37.50 14.74 21.49
CA ALA A 150 -37.63 16.03 22.18
C ALA A 150 -39.01 16.67 21.97
N ARG A 151 -39.57 16.57 20.76
CA ARG A 151 -40.90 17.09 20.45
C ARG A 151 -42.01 16.31 21.16
N SER A 152 -41.89 14.99 21.25
CA SER A 152 -42.84 14.15 22.00
C SER A 152 -42.90 14.54 23.48
N VAL A 153 -41.75 14.83 24.10
CA VAL A 153 -41.67 15.27 25.49
C VAL A 153 -42.34 16.63 25.69
N LEU A 154 -42.15 17.57 24.75
CA LEU A 154 -42.81 18.88 24.81
C LEU A 154 -44.33 18.74 24.67
N ASP A 155 -44.80 17.92 23.73
CA ASP A 155 -46.23 17.66 23.53
C ASP A 155 -46.87 17.02 24.78
N GLU A 156 -46.14 16.15 25.50
CA GLU A 156 -46.59 15.57 26.78
C GLU A 156 -46.66 16.62 27.89
N LEU A 157 -45.65 17.50 28.01
CA LEU A 157 -45.64 18.57 29.00
C LEU A 157 -46.78 19.57 28.79
N GLU A 158 -47.09 19.93 27.54
CA GLU A 158 -48.23 20.80 27.21
C GLU A 158 -49.56 20.15 27.60
N ARG A 159 -49.71 18.83 27.40
CA ARG A 159 -50.92 18.11 27.83
C ARG A 159 -51.08 18.09 29.34
N VAL A 160 -49.99 17.83 30.08
CA VAL A 160 -50.02 17.83 31.55
C VAL A 160 -50.39 19.23 32.08
N GLN A 161 -49.84 20.30 31.48
CA GLN A 161 -50.21 21.67 31.87
C GLN A 161 -51.69 21.99 31.58
N LEU A 162 -52.23 21.55 30.45
CA LEU A 162 -53.64 21.74 30.10
C LEU A 162 -54.58 20.96 31.02
N ASP A 163 -54.19 19.75 31.44
CA ASP A 163 -54.97 18.93 32.37
C ASP A 163 -54.93 19.52 33.79
N GLU A 164 -53.78 20.05 34.26
CA GLU A 164 -53.67 20.77 35.53
C GLU A 164 -54.53 22.03 35.55
N LEU A 165 -54.56 22.81 34.46
CA LEU A 165 -55.41 24.00 34.31
C LEU A 165 -56.92 23.69 34.30
N ASN A 166 -57.32 22.50 33.83
CA ASN A 166 -58.73 22.07 33.79
C ASN A 166 -59.20 21.41 35.10
N LEU A 167 -58.27 21.01 35.98
CA LEU A 167 -58.57 20.46 37.31
C LEU A 167 -58.76 21.55 38.38
N GLU A 168 -58.30 22.78 38.11
CA GLU A 168 -58.44 23.94 39.00
C GLU A 168 -59.65 24.87 38.66
N ALA A 169 -60.45 24.53 37.65
CA ALA A 169 -61.65 25.27 37.20
C ALA A 169 -62.96 24.59 37.64
#